data_AF-A0A9W9CG02-F1
#
_entry.id   AF-A0A9W9CG02-F1
#
_cell.length_a   1.000
_cell.length_b   1.000
_cell.length_c   1.000
_cell.angle_alpha   90.00
_cell.angle_beta   90.00
_cell.angle_gamma   90.00
#
_symmetry.space_group_name_H-M   'P 1'
#
loop_
_entity.id
_entity.type
_entity.pdbx_description
1 polymer ?
#
loop_
_entity_poly.entity_id
_entity_poly.type
_entity_poly.pdbx_seq_one_letter_code
_entity_poly.pdbx_strand_id
1 'polypeptide(L)'
;MHDEAAPVLYSQNKFLFTNPSDCTMFRVVASPFSANMTSVYFRIREKDVKLWATYLGSKDPSRSMKYDLPKLKSLWIFLRCGMMGTPGVINGMAGGGGLPALLAAQAQAIHQALGTQLQQQAQINIQALQQAMNQAHAGAHLNANANAPANGQPPMPFVQFAQNGLQNQHQNQNAAVPHPHGLQNNPPANPSPLAALAAQQQSQHPHNPPHQHHHHAPGHAHGHHQHGFFATFMRWEREMGLENLCLSLHETRPVEADIKIVCIVKLPRPELQRLVRVYADELSLDKNGDARTRFRRVHGVDVSLEVSGYDVGV
;
A
#
# COMPACT_ATOMS: atom_id res chain seq x y z
N MET A 1 25.27 -25.22 -18.43
CA MET A 1 24.33 -25.08 -19.56
C MET A 1 25.18 -24.70 -20.77
N HIS A 2 25.08 -25.41 -21.89
CA HIS A 2 25.95 -25.19 -23.05
C HIS A 2 25.62 -23.86 -23.76
N ASP A 3 26.63 -23.16 -24.26
CA ASP A 3 26.49 -21.83 -24.90
C ASP A 3 25.55 -21.83 -26.10
N GLU A 4 25.38 -22.98 -26.76
CA GLU A 4 24.49 -23.14 -27.92
C GLU A 4 23.00 -23.13 -27.54
N ALA A 5 22.65 -23.67 -26.38
CA ALA A 5 21.26 -23.79 -25.94
C ALA A 5 20.77 -22.54 -25.19
N ALA A 6 21.69 -21.79 -24.58
CA ALA A 6 21.33 -20.64 -23.74
C ALA A 6 20.55 -19.54 -24.50
N PRO A 7 20.93 -19.11 -25.73
CA PRO A 7 20.16 -18.12 -26.48
C PRO A 7 18.72 -18.55 -26.76
N VAL A 8 18.52 -19.83 -27.10
CA VAL A 8 17.20 -20.41 -27.37
C VAL A 8 16.38 -20.44 -26.10
N LEU A 9 16.98 -20.87 -24.98
CA LEU A 9 16.30 -20.91 -23.70
C LEU A 9 15.77 -19.53 -23.28
N TYR A 10 16.59 -18.49 -23.33
CA TYR A 10 16.14 -17.16 -22.90
C TYR A 10 15.17 -16.49 -23.86
N SER A 11 15.30 -16.73 -25.17
CA SER A 11 14.44 -16.08 -26.16
C SER A 11 13.06 -16.71 -26.29
N GLN A 12 12.94 -18.03 -26.08
CA GLN A 12 11.68 -18.77 -26.29
C GLN A 12 10.87 -19.00 -25.01
N ASN A 13 11.51 -18.99 -23.84
CA ASN A 13 10.80 -19.23 -22.58
C ASN A 13 10.19 -17.95 -22.01
N LYS A 14 9.21 -18.14 -21.14
CA LYS A 14 8.54 -17.08 -20.40
C LYS A 14 9.04 -17.09 -18.96
N PHE A 15 9.52 -15.95 -18.50
CA PHE A 15 10.10 -15.81 -17.16
C PHE A 15 9.09 -15.13 -16.24
N LEU A 16 8.91 -15.64 -15.03
CA LEU A 16 7.99 -15.08 -14.04
C LEU A 16 8.79 -14.51 -12.87
N PHE A 17 8.56 -13.24 -12.54
CA PHE A 17 9.15 -12.59 -11.37
C PHE A 17 8.06 -12.10 -10.42
N THR A 18 8.35 -12.16 -9.12
CA THR A 18 7.42 -11.77 -8.05
C THR A 18 7.86 -10.53 -7.29
N ASN A 19 9.15 -10.17 -7.39
CA ASN A 19 9.73 -8.95 -6.88
C ASN A 19 10.62 -8.30 -7.97
N PRO A 20 10.72 -6.95 -8.05
CA PRO A 20 11.68 -6.31 -8.93
C PRO A 20 13.13 -6.77 -8.72
N SER A 21 13.54 -7.02 -7.46
CA SER A 21 14.89 -7.49 -7.16
C SER A 21 15.21 -8.84 -7.78
N ASP A 22 14.22 -9.71 -7.92
CA ASP A 22 14.40 -11.03 -8.54
C ASP A 22 14.83 -10.86 -10.00
N CYS A 23 14.21 -9.91 -10.72
CA CYS A 23 14.52 -9.63 -12.12
C CYS A 23 15.94 -9.07 -12.27
N THR A 24 16.29 -8.08 -11.45
CA THR A 24 17.64 -7.49 -11.46
C THR A 24 18.70 -8.51 -11.06
N MET A 25 18.49 -9.28 -9.98
CA MET A 25 19.43 -10.30 -9.54
C MET A 25 19.57 -11.42 -10.58
N PHE A 26 18.47 -11.83 -11.21
CA PHE A 26 18.51 -12.80 -12.30
C PHE A 26 19.38 -12.29 -13.45
N ARG A 27 19.25 -11.02 -13.84
CA ARG A 27 20.08 -10.43 -14.90
C ARG A 27 21.58 -10.44 -14.57
N VAL A 28 21.93 -10.25 -13.30
CA VAL A 28 23.32 -10.19 -12.81
C VAL A 28 23.94 -11.58 -12.64
N VAL A 29 23.19 -12.54 -12.09
CA VAL A 29 23.71 -13.86 -11.70
C VAL A 29 23.55 -14.89 -12.81
N ALA A 30 22.53 -14.74 -13.67
CA ALA A 30 22.31 -15.66 -14.78
C ALA A 30 23.35 -15.44 -15.89
N SER A 31 23.30 -16.32 -16.89
CA SER A 31 24.11 -16.21 -18.09
C SER A 31 23.96 -14.82 -18.76
N PRO A 32 25.00 -14.27 -19.43
CA PRO A 32 24.88 -13.05 -20.23
C PRO A 32 23.75 -13.10 -21.27
N PHE A 33 23.37 -14.31 -21.73
CA PHE A 33 22.25 -14.53 -22.63
C PHE A 33 20.88 -14.19 -22.03
N SER A 34 20.78 -13.96 -20.71
CA SER A 34 19.55 -13.45 -20.06
C SER A 34 19.07 -12.10 -20.62
N ALA A 35 19.96 -11.32 -21.24
CA ALA A 35 19.58 -10.13 -22.01
C ALA A 35 18.64 -10.43 -23.21
N ASN A 36 18.54 -11.69 -23.63
CA ASN A 36 17.69 -12.13 -24.73
C ASN A 36 16.27 -12.50 -24.31
N MET A 37 15.88 -12.29 -23.04
CA MET A 37 14.52 -12.49 -22.60
C MET A 37 13.55 -11.57 -23.36
N THR A 38 12.61 -12.17 -24.07
CA THR A 38 11.62 -11.43 -24.87
C THR A 38 10.23 -11.44 -24.25
N SER A 39 9.92 -12.43 -23.39
CA SER A 39 8.61 -12.65 -22.80
C SER A 39 8.72 -12.79 -21.29
N VAL A 40 8.17 -11.82 -20.56
CA VAL A 40 8.27 -11.77 -19.10
C VAL A 40 6.89 -11.58 -18.47
N TYR A 41 6.69 -12.22 -17.34
CA TYR A 41 5.52 -12.15 -16.49
C TYR A 41 5.90 -11.54 -15.15
N PHE A 42 5.13 -10.57 -14.69
CA PHE A 42 5.22 -10.06 -13.33
C PHE A 42 3.98 -10.46 -12.54
N ARG A 43 4.17 -11.01 -11.35
CA ARG A 43 3.08 -11.25 -10.40
C ARG A 43 3.16 -10.22 -9.29
N ILE A 44 2.29 -9.24 -9.37
CA ILE A 44 2.29 -8.08 -8.47
C ILE A 44 1.17 -8.25 -7.44
N ARG A 45 1.45 -7.99 -6.17
CA ARG A 45 0.42 -7.82 -5.14
C ARG A 45 0.12 -6.34 -5.00
N GLU A 46 -1.11 -6.01 -4.63
CA GLU A 46 -1.55 -4.65 -4.29
C GLU A 46 -0.52 -3.84 -3.47
N LYS A 47 -0.06 -4.39 -2.34
CA LYS A 47 0.90 -3.71 -1.46
C LYS A 47 2.26 -3.42 -2.10
N ASP A 48 2.61 -4.13 -3.17
CA ASP A 48 3.88 -4.02 -3.87
C ASP A 48 3.77 -3.12 -5.12
N VAL A 49 2.58 -2.59 -5.47
CA VAL A 49 2.36 -1.78 -6.69
C VAL A 49 3.29 -0.57 -6.73
N LYS A 50 3.45 0.15 -5.62
CA LYS A 50 4.33 1.33 -5.57
C LYS A 50 5.78 0.95 -5.85
N LEU A 51 6.27 -0.15 -5.27
CA LEU A 51 7.63 -0.65 -5.50
C LEU A 51 7.85 -1.01 -6.97
N TRP A 52 6.87 -1.71 -7.57
CA TRP A 52 6.91 -2.05 -8.99
C TRP A 52 6.84 -0.82 -9.90
N ALA A 53 5.97 0.15 -9.60
CA ALA A 53 5.88 1.39 -10.36
C ALA A 53 7.22 2.13 -10.38
N THR A 54 7.94 2.20 -9.25
CA THR A 54 9.29 2.78 -9.19
C THR A 54 10.27 2.02 -10.10
N TYR A 55 10.28 0.69 -10.06
CA TYR A 55 11.16 -0.11 -10.92
C TYR A 55 10.84 0.04 -12.42
N LEU A 56 9.56 0.00 -12.76
CA LEU A 56 9.08 0.09 -14.15
C LEU A 56 9.33 1.49 -14.71
N GLY A 57 9.08 2.54 -13.94
CA GLY A 57 9.30 3.94 -14.34
C GLY A 57 10.75 4.42 -14.19
N SER A 58 11.63 3.62 -13.59
CA SER A 58 13.04 3.97 -13.40
C SER A 58 13.78 4.07 -14.74
N LYS A 59 14.66 5.06 -14.84
CA LYS A 59 15.62 5.25 -15.94
C LYS A 59 17.06 4.93 -15.50
N ASP A 60 17.23 4.49 -14.26
CA ASP A 60 18.52 4.13 -13.68
C ASP A 60 19.11 2.90 -14.39
N PRO A 61 20.35 2.98 -14.92
CA PRO A 61 21.01 1.86 -15.58
C PRO A 61 21.26 0.65 -14.67
N SER A 62 21.30 0.86 -13.35
CA SER A 62 21.56 -0.20 -12.38
C SER A 62 20.31 -0.99 -11.98
N ARG A 63 19.13 -0.34 -12.01
CA ARG A 63 17.87 -0.88 -11.50
C ARG A 63 16.68 -0.32 -12.25
N SER A 64 16.39 -0.90 -13.41
CA SER A 64 15.18 -0.59 -14.16
C SER A 64 14.83 -1.68 -15.16
N MET A 65 13.55 -1.77 -15.48
CA MET A 65 13.04 -2.72 -16.49
C MET A 65 13.76 -2.58 -17.83
N LYS A 66 14.04 -1.34 -18.27
CA LYS A 66 14.66 -1.07 -19.58
C LYS A 66 16.06 -1.68 -19.70
N TYR A 67 16.84 -1.67 -18.62
CA TYR A 67 18.21 -2.19 -18.63
C TYR A 67 18.25 -3.68 -18.29
N ASP A 68 17.36 -4.15 -17.41
CA ASP A 68 17.26 -5.57 -17.08
C ASP A 68 16.70 -6.39 -18.25
N LEU A 69 15.77 -5.82 -19.03
CA LEU A 69 15.02 -6.49 -20.10
C LEU A 69 15.13 -5.74 -21.44
N PRO A 70 16.34 -5.59 -22.01
CA PRO A 70 16.56 -4.72 -23.18
C PRO A 70 15.89 -5.22 -24.47
N LYS A 71 15.57 -6.52 -24.55
CA LYS A 71 14.92 -7.15 -25.72
C LYS A 71 13.46 -7.57 -25.45
N LEU A 72 12.84 -6.98 -24.44
CA LEU A 72 11.45 -7.28 -24.07
C LEU A 72 10.50 -6.96 -25.23
N LYS A 73 9.71 -7.96 -25.62
CA LYS A 73 8.67 -7.86 -26.65
C LYS A 73 7.27 -8.07 -26.10
N SER A 74 7.12 -8.89 -25.06
CA SER A 74 5.85 -9.16 -24.41
C SER A 74 5.99 -9.12 -22.90
N LEU A 75 5.19 -8.28 -22.26
CA LEU A 75 5.10 -8.19 -20.81
C LEU A 75 3.66 -8.44 -20.36
N TRP A 76 3.46 -9.42 -19.49
CA TRP A 76 2.19 -9.61 -18.80
C TRP A 76 2.34 -9.33 -17.31
N ILE A 77 1.46 -8.52 -16.77
CA ILE A 77 1.41 -8.22 -15.35
C ILE A 77 0.11 -8.80 -14.79
N PHE A 78 0.26 -9.74 -13.87
CA PHE A 78 -0.84 -10.31 -13.10
C PHE A 78 -0.90 -9.58 -11.76
N LEU A 79 -1.72 -8.52 -11.71
CA LEU A 79 -1.90 -7.69 -10.53
C LEU A 79 -3.00 -8.28 -9.66
N ARG A 80 -2.63 -8.88 -8.53
CA ARG A 80 -3.59 -9.32 -7.51
C ARG A 80 -4.08 -8.11 -6.75
N CYS A 81 -5.33 -7.75 -7.01
CA CYS A 81 -6.08 -6.82 -6.19
C CYS A 81 -6.49 -7.55 -4.91
N GLY A 82 -6.39 -6.88 -3.76
CA GLY A 82 -6.94 -7.41 -2.51
C GLY A 82 -8.43 -7.71 -2.65
N MET A 83 -8.99 -8.33 -1.61
CA MET A 83 -10.45 -8.36 -1.50
C MET A 83 -10.89 -6.91 -1.51
N MET A 84 -11.57 -6.48 -2.59
CA MET A 84 -12.33 -5.25 -2.55
C MET A 84 -13.21 -5.40 -1.35
N GLY A 85 -12.91 -4.66 -0.28
CA GLY A 85 -13.60 -4.79 0.99
C GLY A 85 -15.05 -4.74 0.62
N THR A 86 -15.77 -5.86 0.82
CA THR A 86 -17.20 -5.90 0.56
C THR A 86 -17.74 -4.72 1.32
N PRO A 87 -18.18 -3.63 0.64
CA PRO A 87 -18.79 -2.54 1.37
C PRO A 87 -19.91 -3.23 2.15
N GLY A 88 -20.08 -2.90 3.43
CA GLY A 88 -20.94 -3.61 4.39
C GLY A 88 -22.43 -3.70 4.03
N VAL A 89 -22.78 -3.54 2.76
CA VAL A 89 -24.11 -3.61 2.14
C VAL A 89 -24.60 -5.03 1.86
N ILE A 90 -23.73 -6.07 1.79
CA ILE A 90 -24.23 -7.45 1.62
C ILE A 90 -24.95 -7.96 2.90
N ASN A 91 -24.79 -7.30 4.04
CA ASN A 91 -25.53 -7.66 5.26
C ASN A 91 -26.94 -7.03 5.33
N GLY A 92 -27.40 -6.31 4.29
CA GLY A 92 -28.67 -5.58 4.29
C GLY A 92 -29.82 -6.21 3.48
N MET A 93 -29.59 -7.29 2.72
CA MET A 93 -30.62 -7.87 1.84
C MET A 93 -31.00 -9.34 2.13
N ALA A 94 -30.33 -9.99 3.08
CA ALA A 94 -30.82 -11.26 3.62
C ALA A 94 -31.74 -10.93 4.81
N GLY A 95 -33.06 -10.89 4.55
CA GLY A 95 -34.06 -10.52 5.53
C GLY A 95 -34.12 -11.45 6.75
N GLY A 96 -34.40 -10.85 7.91
CA GLY A 96 -35.07 -11.49 9.03
C GLY A 96 -34.19 -12.24 10.02
N GLY A 97 -33.72 -11.54 11.05
CA GLY A 97 -33.17 -12.17 12.25
C GLY A 97 -32.18 -11.25 12.96
N GLY A 98 -32.67 -10.50 13.95
CA GLY A 98 -31.89 -9.49 14.66
C GLY A 98 -30.62 -10.03 15.32
N LEU A 99 -29.52 -9.30 15.13
CA LEU A 99 -28.29 -9.38 15.91
C LEU A 99 -27.69 -7.96 16.06
N PRO A 100 -26.86 -7.73 17.10
CA PRO A 100 -27.21 -6.77 18.14
C PRO A 100 -26.72 -5.35 17.86
N ALA A 101 -27.43 -4.39 18.46
CA ALA A 101 -27.12 -2.95 18.54
C ALA A 101 -25.69 -2.58 19.03
N LEU A 102 -24.86 -3.57 19.34
CA LEU A 102 -23.51 -3.41 19.87
C LEU A 102 -22.52 -2.84 18.83
N LEU A 103 -22.70 -3.13 17.54
CA LEU A 103 -21.74 -2.69 16.51
C LEU A 103 -21.99 -1.23 16.06
N ALA A 104 -23.24 -0.76 16.12
CA ALA A 104 -23.57 0.63 15.84
C ALA A 104 -23.00 1.59 16.91
N ALA A 105 -22.93 1.15 18.17
CA ALA A 105 -22.32 1.91 19.26
C ALA A 105 -20.78 2.05 19.08
N GLN A 106 -20.11 1.05 18.49
CA GLN A 106 -18.66 1.09 18.27
C GLN A 106 -18.25 2.11 17.19
N ALA A 107 -19.06 2.28 16.14
CA ALA A 107 -18.80 3.27 15.09
C ALA A 107 -18.93 4.72 15.60
N GLN A 108 -19.86 4.98 16.53
CA GLN A 108 -19.99 6.30 17.17
C GLN A 108 -18.86 6.58 18.17
N ALA A 109 -18.37 5.56 18.90
CA ALA A 109 -17.25 5.71 19.84
C ALA A 109 -15.92 6.10 19.15
N ILE A 110 -15.66 5.58 17.96
CA ILE A 110 -14.42 5.90 17.20
C ILE A 110 -14.44 7.34 16.69
N HIS A 111 -15.62 7.88 16.31
CA HIS A 111 -15.74 9.25 15.83
C HIS A 111 -15.51 10.29 16.95
N GLN A 112 -15.89 9.98 18.18
CA GLN A 112 -15.63 10.87 19.33
C GLN A 112 -14.17 10.81 19.80
N ALA A 113 -13.54 9.63 19.80
CA ALA A 113 -12.16 9.48 20.25
C ALA A 113 -11.14 10.23 19.37
N LEU A 114 -11.37 10.27 18.04
CA LEU A 114 -10.45 10.93 17.12
C LEU A 114 -10.53 12.47 17.21
N GLY A 115 -11.72 13.01 17.49
CA GLY A 115 -11.90 14.46 17.68
C GLY A 115 -11.15 15.00 18.90
N THR A 116 -11.15 14.26 20.02
CA THR A 116 -10.47 14.68 21.25
C THR A 116 -8.94 14.68 21.15
N GLN A 117 -8.34 13.81 20.33
CA GLN A 117 -6.88 13.71 20.23
C GLN A 117 -6.27 14.88 19.46
N LEU A 118 -6.95 15.38 18.43
CA LEU A 118 -6.47 16.52 17.62
C LEU A 118 -6.46 17.83 18.41
N GLN A 119 -7.42 18.02 19.31
CA GLN A 119 -7.48 19.23 20.14
C GLN A 119 -6.39 19.26 21.23
N GLN A 120 -6.04 18.09 21.79
CA GLN A 120 -4.99 18.01 22.82
C GLN A 120 -3.59 18.22 22.23
N GLN A 121 -3.33 17.78 20.99
CA GLN A 121 -2.04 17.98 20.33
C GLN A 121 -1.78 19.45 19.96
N ALA A 122 -2.82 20.22 19.63
CA ALA A 122 -2.69 21.65 19.37
C ALA A 122 -2.25 22.43 20.63
N GLN A 123 -2.70 22.01 21.81
CA GLN A 123 -2.38 22.69 23.07
C GLN A 123 -0.93 22.46 23.53
N ILE A 124 -0.38 21.26 23.27
CA ILE A 124 1.03 20.95 23.59
C ILE A 124 2.00 21.81 22.76
N ASN A 125 1.71 22.04 21.48
CA ASN A 125 2.57 22.87 20.63
C ASN A 125 2.59 24.35 21.06
N ILE A 126 1.46 24.88 21.55
CA ILE A 126 1.41 26.28 22.04
C ILE A 126 2.26 26.44 23.31
N GLN A 127 2.25 25.46 24.21
CA GLN A 127 3.02 25.54 25.45
C GLN A 127 4.53 25.39 25.22
N ALA A 128 4.95 24.55 24.28
CA ALA A 128 6.36 24.41 23.88
C ALA A 128 6.91 25.70 23.26
N LEU A 129 6.12 26.40 22.44
CA LEU A 129 6.53 27.67 21.83
C LEU A 129 6.72 28.78 22.88
N GLN A 130 5.89 28.79 23.92
CA GLN A 130 6.00 29.79 24.99
C GLN A 130 7.23 29.58 25.88
N GLN A 131 7.67 28.32 26.09
CA GLN A 131 8.93 28.04 26.80
C GLN A 131 10.18 28.42 25.99
N ALA A 132 10.15 28.27 24.66
CA ALA A 132 11.26 28.67 23.80
C ALA A 132 11.50 30.19 23.80
N MET A 133 10.44 31.00 23.88
CA MET A 133 10.57 32.47 23.95
C MET A 133 11.22 32.98 25.25
N ASN A 134 11.02 32.29 26.37
CA ASN A 134 11.61 32.70 27.65
C ASN A 134 13.13 32.41 27.76
N GLN A 135 13.67 31.47 26.97
CA GLN A 135 15.11 31.17 26.96
C GLN A 135 15.93 32.15 26.10
N ALA A 136 15.30 32.87 25.17
CA ALA A 136 16.00 33.80 24.26
C ALA A 136 16.44 35.13 24.92
N HIS A 137 15.97 35.45 26.14
CA HIS A 137 16.27 36.72 26.83
C HIS A 137 17.41 36.65 27.85
N ALA A 138 18.05 35.49 28.05
CA ALA A 138 19.04 35.30 29.12
C ALA A 138 20.52 35.27 28.67
N GLY A 139 20.83 35.52 27.39
CA GLY A 139 22.18 35.28 26.84
C GLY A 139 22.79 36.44 26.06
N ALA A 140 22.89 37.63 26.66
CA ALA A 140 23.59 38.76 26.04
C ALA A 140 24.54 39.45 27.03
N HIS A 141 25.69 38.83 27.31
CA HIS A 141 26.83 39.55 27.90
C HIS A 141 28.18 38.97 27.43
N LEU A 142 28.92 39.83 26.72
CA LEU A 142 30.38 39.99 26.67
C LEU A 142 31.23 38.81 26.18
N ASN A 143 31.89 38.96 25.01
CA ASN A 143 33.33 39.28 24.99
C ASN A 143 33.79 39.64 23.57
N ALA A 144 34.57 40.70 23.46
CA ALA A 144 35.19 41.20 22.23
C ALA A 144 36.71 41.14 22.39
N ASN A 145 37.43 40.38 21.56
CA ASN A 145 38.74 40.81 21.04
C ASN A 145 39.34 39.88 19.97
N ALA A 146 40.14 40.51 19.09
CA ALA A 146 41.28 40.00 18.32
C ALA A 146 41.07 39.31 16.93
N ASN A 147 41.12 40.16 15.89
CA ASN A 147 42.08 40.21 14.77
C ASN A 147 42.58 38.93 14.04
N ALA A 148 42.51 39.03 12.70
CA ALA A 148 43.45 38.59 11.64
C ALA A 148 43.01 37.45 10.68
N PRO A 149 43.49 37.44 9.40
CA PRO A 149 42.67 37.09 8.25
C PRO A 149 43.11 35.83 7.45
N ALA A 150 42.30 35.52 6.44
CA ALA A 150 42.63 34.91 5.14
C ALA A 150 42.20 33.46 4.87
N ASN A 151 41.71 33.30 3.64
CA ASN A 151 41.53 32.12 2.80
C ASN A 151 40.30 31.21 2.99
N GLY A 152 39.52 31.15 1.91
CA GLY A 152 39.19 29.87 1.29
C GLY A 152 37.77 29.34 1.49
N GLN A 153 36.88 29.74 0.59
CA GLN A 153 35.71 29.00 0.04
C GLN A 153 34.56 28.57 0.98
N PRO A 154 33.29 28.64 0.49
CA PRO A 154 32.12 28.30 1.28
C PRO A 154 31.82 26.79 1.27
N PRO A 155 31.65 26.12 2.42
CA PRO A 155 30.99 24.82 2.47
C PRO A 155 29.47 25.02 2.50
N MET A 156 28.80 24.49 1.48
CA MET A 156 27.34 24.33 1.44
C MET A 156 26.89 23.36 2.55
N PRO A 157 25.77 23.63 3.27
CA PRO A 157 25.24 22.72 4.27
C PRO A 157 24.57 21.51 3.60
N PHE A 158 25.17 20.34 3.75
CA PHE A 158 24.60 19.06 3.36
C PHE A 158 23.56 18.60 4.38
N VAL A 159 22.49 18.03 3.83
CA VAL A 159 21.25 17.59 4.47
C VAL A 159 21.51 16.53 5.53
N GLN A 160 20.98 16.80 6.73
CA GLN A 160 20.85 15.86 7.83
C GLN A 160 19.70 14.87 7.53
N PHE A 161 20.04 13.70 7.00
CA PHE A 161 19.16 12.53 6.99
C PHE A 161 19.99 11.26 7.20
N ALA A 162 19.48 10.34 8.04
CA ALA A 162 20.00 9.02 8.39
C ALA A 162 21.04 8.93 9.54
N GLN A 163 20.60 9.28 10.76
CA GLN A 163 20.99 8.52 11.96
C GLN A 163 19.91 7.47 12.23
N ASN A 164 20.18 6.21 11.87
CA ASN A 164 19.94 5.07 12.74
C ASN A 164 20.59 3.82 12.12
N GLY A 165 21.59 3.33 12.84
CA GLY A 165 22.51 2.30 12.40
C GLY A 165 21.88 0.91 12.27
N LEU A 166 22.18 0.27 11.15
CA LEU A 166 22.33 -1.17 11.05
C LEU A 166 23.80 -1.48 11.38
N GLN A 167 24.04 -1.79 12.64
CA GLN A 167 25.30 -2.33 13.13
C GLN A 167 24.98 -3.77 13.54
N ASN A 168 25.38 -4.74 12.73
CA ASN A 168 25.84 -5.99 13.33
C ASN A 168 26.82 -6.77 12.45
N GLN A 169 27.90 -7.12 13.14
CA GLN A 169 29.18 -7.63 12.71
C GLN A 169 29.16 -9.14 12.45
N HIS A 170 29.97 -9.54 11.47
CA HIS A 170 30.73 -10.78 11.56
C HIS A 170 31.81 -10.67 12.64
N GLN A 171 31.91 -11.64 13.55
CA GLN A 171 33.17 -12.36 13.79
C GLN A 171 32.99 -13.57 14.71
N ASN A 172 33.97 -14.46 14.56
CA ASN A 172 34.08 -15.83 14.98
C ASN A 172 35.05 -15.93 16.18
N GLN A 173 34.98 -17.06 16.91
CA GLN A 173 35.98 -17.67 17.79
C GLN A 173 35.98 -17.40 19.32
N ASN A 174 35.81 -18.53 20.03
CA ASN A 174 36.54 -19.07 21.20
C ASN A 174 36.83 -18.23 22.45
N ALA A 175 36.39 -18.82 23.58
CA ALA A 175 37.13 -19.14 24.81
C ALA A 175 36.37 -18.72 26.09
N ALA A 176 36.23 -19.68 27.00
CA ALA A 176 35.53 -19.58 28.26
C ALA A 176 36.38 -18.97 29.38
N VAL A 177 35.80 -18.07 30.19
CA VAL A 177 36.16 -17.78 31.59
C VAL A 177 34.90 -17.23 32.31
N PRO A 178 34.54 -17.69 33.53
CA PRO A 178 33.43 -17.14 34.32
C PRO A 178 33.93 -16.11 35.35
N HIS A 179 33.06 -15.16 35.80
CA HIS A 179 33.06 -14.41 37.09
C HIS A 179 32.15 -13.13 37.01
N PRO A 180 31.78 -12.42 38.10
CA PRO A 180 30.50 -12.59 38.81
C PRO A 180 29.67 -11.27 38.94
N HIS A 181 28.53 -11.38 39.62
CA HIS A 181 27.50 -10.37 39.89
C HIS A 181 27.96 -8.96 40.31
N GLY A 182 27.30 -7.95 39.74
CA GLY A 182 27.23 -6.57 40.23
C GLY A 182 25.80 -6.04 40.16
N LEU A 183 25.32 -5.52 41.28
CA LEU A 183 23.98 -4.94 41.51
C LEU A 183 23.83 -3.62 40.77
N GLN A 184 22.73 -3.42 40.03
CA GLN A 184 22.43 -2.11 39.43
C GLN A 184 20.96 -1.71 39.64
N ASN A 185 20.82 -0.52 40.22
CA ASN A 185 19.60 0.17 40.63
C ASN A 185 18.57 0.33 39.48
N ASN A 186 17.32 -0.05 39.75
CA ASN A 186 16.16 0.31 38.93
C ASN A 186 15.62 1.69 39.37
N PRO A 187 15.34 2.64 38.45
CA PRO A 187 14.48 3.79 38.72
C PRO A 187 12.99 3.39 38.73
N PRO A 188 12.11 4.17 39.39
CA PRO A 188 10.69 3.83 39.53
C PRO A 188 9.92 3.94 38.21
N ALA A 189 8.93 3.05 38.06
CA ALA A 189 8.05 2.97 36.91
C ALA A 189 7.16 4.21 36.79
N ASN A 190 7.25 4.88 35.65
CA ASN A 190 6.36 5.97 35.26
C ASN A 190 5.02 5.37 34.77
N PRO A 191 3.86 5.69 35.39
CA PRO A 191 2.58 5.13 34.96
C PRO A 191 2.21 5.65 33.57
N SER A 192 1.87 4.72 32.67
CA SER A 192 1.46 5.06 31.30
C SER A 192 0.15 5.88 31.30
N PRO A 193 0.05 6.94 30.48
CA PRO A 193 -1.10 7.86 30.41
C PRO A 193 -2.42 7.19 30.00
N LEU A 194 -2.38 5.92 29.58
CA LEU A 194 -3.56 5.13 29.22
C LEU A 194 -4.40 4.72 30.43
N ALA A 195 -3.80 4.59 31.63
CA ALA A 195 -4.53 4.22 32.85
C ALA A 195 -5.39 5.37 33.42
N ALA A 196 -5.02 6.62 33.13
CA ALA A 196 -5.77 7.80 33.59
C ALA A 196 -7.07 8.04 32.78
N LEU A 197 -7.13 7.58 31.52
CA LEU A 197 -8.30 7.81 30.66
C LEU A 197 -9.47 6.85 30.99
N ALA A 198 -9.20 5.68 31.57
CA ALA A 198 -10.22 4.70 31.92
C ALA A 198 -11.10 5.14 33.12
N ALA A 199 -10.63 6.06 33.95
CA ALA A 199 -11.33 6.49 35.16
C ALA A 199 -12.40 7.59 34.93
N GLN A 200 -12.51 8.17 33.72
CA GLN A 200 -13.39 9.31 33.47
C GLN A 200 -14.70 8.98 32.71
N GLN A 201 -14.95 7.70 32.38
CA GLN A 201 -16.13 7.30 31.58
C GLN A 201 -17.37 6.87 32.39
N GLN A 202 -17.41 7.10 33.70
CA GLN A 202 -18.47 6.53 34.55
C GLN A 202 -19.64 7.46 34.95
N SER A 203 -19.80 8.63 34.32
CA SER A 203 -20.86 9.56 34.76
C SER A 203 -21.45 10.42 33.64
N GLN A 204 -22.25 9.84 32.72
CA GLN A 204 -23.26 10.61 31.99
C GLN A 204 -24.58 9.83 31.81
N HIS A 205 -25.65 10.44 32.32
CA HIS A 205 -27.05 10.02 32.19
C HIS A 205 -27.61 10.25 30.77
N PRO A 206 -28.55 9.42 30.29
CA PRO A 206 -29.21 9.62 29.00
C PRO A 206 -30.38 10.63 29.12
N HIS A 207 -30.42 11.61 28.22
CA HIS A 207 -31.59 12.45 27.96
C HIS A 207 -32.24 12.00 26.64
N ASN A 208 -33.50 11.56 26.73
CA ASN A 208 -34.35 11.22 25.59
C ASN A 208 -34.88 12.50 24.91
N PRO A 209 -34.77 12.66 23.58
CA PRO A 209 -35.53 13.67 22.86
C PRO A 209 -36.92 13.14 22.42
N PRO A 210 -37.93 14.02 22.31
CA PRO A 210 -39.30 13.65 21.99
C PRO A 210 -39.53 13.41 20.48
N HIS A 211 -40.40 12.44 20.21
CA HIS A 211 -40.90 12.04 18.89
C HIS A 211 -41.64 13.18 18.16
N GLN A 212 -41.23 13.45 16.92
CA GLN A 212 -42.06 14.16 15.94
C GLN A 212 -42.56 13.19 14.87
N HIS A 213 -43.88 13.04 14.80
CA HIS A 213 -44.59 12.34 13.73
C HIS A 213 -44.55 13.18 12.44
N HIS A 214 -43.91 12.66 11.39
CA HIS A 214 -44.06 13.15 10.02
C HIS A 214 -44.72 12.08 9.17
N HIS A 215 -45.85 12.44 8.56
CA HIS A 215 -46.56 11.65 7.56
C HIS A 215 -45.69 11.47 6.32
N HIS A 216 -45.49 10.22 5.88
CA HIS A 216 -44.83 9.91 4.61
C HIS A 216 -45.85 9.44 3.58
N ALA A 217 -45.88 10.15 2.45
CA ALA A 217 -46.56 9.78 1.24
C ALA A 217 -45.86 8.57 0.58
N PRO A 218 -46.60 7.67 -0.09
CA PRO A 218 -46.03 6.53 -0.80
C PRO A 218 -45.47 7.00 -2.16
N GLY A 219 -44.24 7.51 -2.16
CA GLY A 219 -43.49 7.80 -3.37
C GLY A 219 -42.66 6.59 -3.80
N HIS A 220 -43.00 6.02 -4.97
CA HIS A 220 -42.27 4.93 -5.61
C HIS A 220 -40.78 5.23 -5.78
N ALA A 221 -39.93 4.58 -4.97
CA ALA A 221 -38.48 4.53 -5.14
C ALA A 221 -38.06 3.11 -5.54
N HIS A 222 -38.35 2.71 -6.78
CA HIS A 222 -37.84 1.48 -7.38
C HIS A 222 -36.85 1.84 -8.49
N GLY A 223 -35.58 1.41 -8.38
CA GLY A 223 -34.75 1.22 -9.57
C GLY A 223 -33.23 1.41 -9.45
N HIS A 224 -32.72 2.33 -8.64
CA HIS A 224 -31.34 2.82 -8.88
C HIS A 224 -30.19 2.12 -8.12
N HIS A 225 -30.43 1.07 -7.35
CA HIS A 225 -29.36 0.44 -6.55
C HIS A 225 -28.54 -0.67 -7.25
N GLN A 226 -28.92 -1.13 -8.44
CA GLN A 226 -28.17 -2.20 -9.11
C GLN A 226 -26.89 -1.73 -9.83
N HIS A 227 -26.76 -0.45 -10.15
CA HIS A 227 -25.57 0.07 -10.85
C HIS A 227 -24.38 0.37 -9.94
N GLY A 228 -24.56 0.32 -8.61
CA GLY A 228 -23.52 0.71 -7.66
C GLY A 228 -22.32 -0.23 -7.67
N PHE A 229 -22.54 -1.55 -7.69
CA PHE A 229 -21.43 -2.50 -7.53
C PHE A 229 -20.44 -2.41 -8.69
N PHE A 230 -20.89 -2.39 -9.94
CA PHE A 230 -19.98 -2.28 -11.08
C PHE A 230 -19.35 -0.89 -11.22
N ALA A 231 -20.05 0.18 -10.86
CA ALA A 231 -19.44 1.51 -10.84
C ALA A 231 -18.36 1.63 -9.75
N THR A 232 -18.62 1.12 -8.55
CA THR A 232 -17.63 1.01 -7.47
C THR A 232 -16.51 0.07 -7.85
N PHE A 233 -16.85 -1.04 -8.50
CA PHE A 233 -15.91 -1.97 -9.09
C PHE A 233 -15.03 -1.18 -10.01
N MET A 234 -15.49 -0.60 -11.13
CA MET A 234 -14.73 0.22 -12.08
C MET A 234 -13.98 1.43 -11.50
N ARG A 235 -14.39 1.97 -10.35
CA ARG A 235 -13.64 3.01 -9.62
C ARG A 235 -12.30 2.50 -9.06
N TRP A 236 -12.20 1.21 -8.76
CA TRP A 236 -11.01 0.53 -8.22
C TRP A 236 -9.70 0.84 -8.92
N GLU A 237 -9.72 1.09 -10.23
CA GLU A 237 -8.52 1.37 -11.02
C GLU A 237 -7.76 2.58 -10.48
N ARG A 238 -8.49 3.59 -9.99
CA ARG A 238 -7.88 4.80 -9.42
C ARG A 238 -7.30 4.54 -8.03
N GLU A 239 -7.97 3.72 -7.23
CA GLU A 239 -7.60 3.49 -5.81
C GLU A 239 -6.33 2.63 -5.68
N MET A 240 -6.11 1.71 -6.62
CA MET A 240 -5.01 0.73 -6.58
C MET A 240 -3.65 1.26 -7.06
N GLY A 241 -3.60 2.51 -7.54
CA GLY A 241 -2.41 3.04 -8.21
C GLY A 241 -2.13 2.40 -9.58
N LEU A 242 -3.14 1.77 -10.20
CA LEU A 242 -3.02 1.17 -11.53
C LEU A 242 -2.69 2.24 -12.58
N GLU A 243 -3.29 3.43 -12.47
CA GLU A 243 -2.98 4.56 -13.34
C GLU A 243 -1.50 4.93 -13.28
N ASN A 244 -0.95 5.08 -12.07
CA ASN A 244 0.47 5.36 -11.86
C ASN A 244 1.37 4.24 -12.40
N LEU A 245 0.95 2.98 -12.27
CA LEU A 245 1.65 1.83 -12.86
C LEU A 245 1.66 1.90 -14.39
N CYS A 246 0.52 2.20 -15.02
CA CYS A 246 0.40 2.36 -16.46
C CYS A 246 1.21 3.56 -16.98
N LEU A 247 1.20 4.68 -16.28
CA LEU A 247 2.03 5.85 -16.60
C LEU A 247 3.53 5.51 -16.52
N SER A 248 3.95 4.84 -15.44
CA SER A 248 5.35 4.41 -15.26
C SER A 248 5.81 3.50 -16.40
N LEU A 249 4.94 2.59 -16.85
CA LEU A 249 5.21 1.72 -18.00
C LEU A 249 5.25 2.50 -19.33
N HIS A 250 4.35 3.47 -19.50
CA HIS A 250 4.28 4.26 -20.72
C HIS A 250 5.60 4.99 -21.03
N GLU A 251 6.24 5.54 -19.99
CA GLU A 251 7.44 6.36 -20.14
C GLU A 251 8.71 5.56 -20.50
N THR A 252 8.82 4.32 -20.04
CA THR A 252 10.08 3.56 -20.08
C THR A 252 10.02 2.30 -20.93
N ARG A 253 8.82 1.86 -21.34
CA ARG A 253 8.67 0.65 -22.14
C ARG A 253 9.42 0.75 -23.47
N PRO A 254 9.95 -0.38 -23.97
CA PRO A 254 10.33 -0.47 -25.36
C PRO A 254 9.11 -0.17 -26.26
N VAL A 255 9.31 0.60 -27.33
CA VAL A 255 8.24 1.03 -28.25
C VAL A 255 7.52 -0.17 -28.88
N GLU A 256 8.25 -1.26 -29.12
CA GLU A 256 7.74 -2.48 -29.75
C GLU A 256 7.14 -3.47 -28.74
N ALA A 257 7.22 -3.22 -27.43
CA ALA A 257 6.75 -4.15 -26.43
C ALA A 257 5.22 -4.12 -26.27
N ASP A 258 4.57 -5.27 -26.44
CA ASP A 258 3.17 -5.48 -26.07
C ASP A 258 3.06 -5.68 -24.56
N ILE A 259 2.36 -4.76 -23.89
CA ILE A 259 2.22 -4.77 -22.43
C ILE A 259 0.75 -4.94 -22.07
N LYS A 260 0.49 -6.00 -21.31
CA LYS A 260 -0.83 -6.36 -20.81
C LYS A 260 -0.83 -6.44 -19.29
N ILE A 261 -1.85 -5.85 -18.67
CA ILE A 261 -2.12 -5.97 -17.23
C ILE A 261 -3.44 -6.69 -17.07
N VAL A 262 -3.42 -7.81 -16.35
CA VAL A 262 -4.60 -8.53 -15.89
C VAL A 262 -4.71 -8.29 -14.40
N CYS A 263 -5.72 -7.54 -14.00
CA CYS A 263 -6.01 -7.29 -12.61
C CYS A 263 -6.98 -8.35 -12.09
N ILE A 264 -6.57 -9.06 -11.06
CA ILE A 264 -7.25 -10.25 -10.57
C ILE A 264 -7.89 -9.92 -9.23
N VAL A 265 -9.21 -10.01 -9.18
CA VAL A 265 -10.04 -9.84 -7.99
C VAL A 265 -10.64 -11.20 -7.64
N LYS A 266 -10.76 -11.49 -6.34
CA LYS A 266 -11.42 -12.71 -5.87
C LYS A 266 -12.77 -12.41 -5.25
N LEU A 267 -13.80 -13.13 -5.67
CA LEU A 267 -15.15 -13.05 -5.12
C LEU A 267 -15.69 -14.46 -4.81
N PRO A 268 -16.63 -14.60 -3.86
CA PRO A 268 -17.31 -15.88 -3.70
C PRO A 268 -18.09 -16.23 -4.96
N ARG A 269 -18.16 -17.54 -5.28
CA ARG A 269 -18.71 -18.02 -6.55
C ARG A 269 -20.16 -17.59 -6.82
N PRO A 270 -21.08 -17.54 -5.84
CA PRO A 270 -22.44 -17.00 -6.05
C PRO A 270 -22.44 -15.53 -6.50
N GLU A 271 -21.56 -14.70 -5.94
CA GLU A 271 -21.40 -13.29 -6.29
C GLU A 271 -20.85 -13.15 -7.71
N LEU A 272 -19.86 -13.96 -8.08
CA LEU A 272 -19.34 -14.02 -9.45
C LEU A 272 -20.43 -14.38 -10.45
N GLN A 273 -21.23 -15.41 -10.18
CA GLN A 273 -22.34 -15.80 -11.04
C GLN A 273 -23.38 -14.69 -11.19
N ARG A 274 -23.69 -13.99 -10.09
CA ARG A 274 -24.58 -12.82 -10.11
C ARG A 274 -23.98 -11.71 -10.99
N LEU A 275 -22.70 -11.42 -10.85
CA LEU A 275 -21.99 -10.41 -11.62
C LEU A 275 -22.03 -10.72 -13.12
N VAL A 276 -21.73 -11.96 -13.51
CA VAL A 276 -21.76 -12.39 -14.91
C VAL A 276 -23.17 -12.29 -15.50
N ARG A 277 -24.22 -12.63 -14.76
CA ARG A 277 -25.60 -12.48 -15.25
C ARG A 277 -25.99 -11.02 -15.47
N VAL A 278 -25.55 -10.13 -14.59
CA VAL A 278 -25.88 -8.69 -14.68
C VAL A 278 -25.06 -8.00 -15.77
N TYR A 279 -23.81 -8.42 -16.00
CA TYR A 279 -22.88 -7.79 -16.95
C TYR A 279 -22.43 -8.75 -18.05
N ALA A 280 -23.38 -9.50 -18.63
CA ALA A 280 -23.09 -10.54 -19.63
C ALA A 280 -22.42 -10.00 -20.90
N ASP A 281 -22.67 -8.74 -21.26
CA ASP A 281 -22.05 -8.09 -22.43
C ASP A 281 -20.60 -7.65 -22.18
N GLU A 282 -20.21 -7.50 -20.92
CA GLU A 282 -18.87 -7.03 -20.54
C GLU A 282 -17.96 -8.14 -20.04
N LEU A 283 -18.54 -9.18 -19.44
CA LEU A 283 -17.82 -10.30 -18.83
C LEU A 283 -17.96 -11.56 -19.66
N SER A 284 -16.82 -12.15 -20.01
CA SER A 284 -16.72 -13.47 -20.63
C SER A 284 -16.27 -14.49 -19.59
N LEU A 285 -16.97 -15.62 -19.48
CA LEU A 285 -16.54 -16.74 -18.63
C LEU A 285 -15.50 -17.57 -19.36
N ASP A 286 -14.41 -17.89 -18.65
CA ASP A 286 -13.43 -18.86 -19.13
C ASP A 286 -13.84 -20.30 -18.78
N LYS A 287 -13.05 -21.27 -19.25
CA LYS A 287 -13.25 -22.70 -18.97
C LYS A 287 -13.12 -23.08 -17.49
N ASN A 288 -12.49 -22.23 -16.67
CA ASN A 288 -12.29 -22.44 -15.24
C ASN A 288 -13.44 -21.83 -14.42
N GLY A 289 -14.36 -21.11 -15.06
CA GLY A 289 -15.44 -20.38 -14.42
C GLY A 289 -15.04 -19.00 -13.90
N ASP A 290 -13.85 -18.50 -14.25
CA ASP A 290 -13.43 -17.13 -13.95
C ASP A 290 -14.01 -16.19 -15.01
N ALA A 291 -14.43 -14.99 -14.59
CA ALA A 291 -14.98 -14.00 -15.52
C ALA A 291 -13.92 -12.96 -15.89
N ARG A 292 -13.85 -12.57 -17.16
CA ARG A 292 -12.88 -11.58 -17.63
C ARG A 292 -13.51 -10.54 -18.54
N THR A 293 -13.13 -9.28 -18.35
CA THR A 293 -13.47 -8.19 -19.27
C THR A 293 -12.59 -8.19 -20.51
N ARG A 294 -13.07 -7.61 -21.60
CA ARG A 294 -12.22 -7.31 -22.77
C ARG A 294 -11.05 -6.40 -22.37
N PHE A 295 -9.92 -6.55 -23.05
CA PHE A 295 -8.80 -5.62 -22.88
C PHE A 295 -9.21 -4.21 -23.36
N ARG A 296 -8.83 -3.20 -22.58
CA ARG A 296 -8.99 -1.79 -22.92
C ARG A 296 -7.66 -1.05 -22.78
N ARG A 297 -7.45 -0.03 -23.61
CA ARG A 297 -6.21 0.75 -23.63
C ARG A 297 -6.25 1.83 -22.54
N VAL A 298 -5.26 1.83 -21.65
CA VAL A 298 -5.07 2.83 -20.58
C VAL A 298 -3.62 3.32 -20.63
N HIS A 299 -3.40 4.60 -20.95
CA HIS A 299 -2.05 5.16 -21.19
C HIS A 299 -1.18 4.33 -22.15
N GLY A 300 -1.81 3.74 -23.17
CA GLY A 300 -1.13 2.90 -24.13
C GLY A 300 -0.82 1.47 -23.65
N VAL A 301 -1.24 1.07 -22.46
CA VAL A 301 -1.14 -0.30 -21.91
C VAL A 301 -2.50 -0.99 -22.01
N ASP A 302 -2.53 -2.28 -22.37
CA ASP A 302 -3.78 -3.04 -22.42
C ASP A 302 -4.12 -3.58 -21.03
N VAL A 303 -5.28 -3.22 -20.51
CA VAL A 303 -5.74 -3.60 -19.17
C VAL A 303 -7.00 -4.44 -19.28
N SER A 304 -7.05 -5.54 -18.55
CA SER A 304 -8.22 -6.41 -18.40
C SER A 304 -8.42 -6.74 -16.93
N LEU A 305 -9.68 -6.99 -16.57
CA LEU A 305 -10.10 -7.34 -15.23
C LEU A 305 -10.59 -8.77 -15.23
N GLU A 306 -10.02 -9.55 -14.33
CA GLU A 306 -10.34 -10.95 -14.07
C GLU A 306 -10.94 -11.08 -12.68
N VAL A 307 -12.05 -11.79 -12.60
CA VAL A 307 -12.78 -12.07 -11.37
C VAL A 307 -12.77 -13.58 -11.16
N SER A 308 -11.96 -14.02 -10.22
CA SER A 308 -11.83 -15.43 -9.88
C SER A 308 -12.77 -15.82 -8.74
N GLY A 309 -13.54 -16.88 -8.96
CA GLY A 309 -14.55 -17.38 -8.01
C GLY A 309 -13.95 -18.34 -7.00
N TYR A 310 -14.12 -18.10 -5.69
CA TYR A 310 -13.79 -19.06 -4.64
C TYR A 310 -15.04 -19.67 -3.99
N ASP A 311 -14.90 -20.92 -3.53
CA ASP A 311 -15.95 -21.60 -2.78
C ASP A 311 -15.92 -21.13 -1.32
N VAL A 312 -17.08 -20.75 -0.79
CA VAL A 312 -17.26 -20.45 0.63
C VAL A 312 -17.41 -21.79 1.33
N GLY A 313 -16.46 -22.15 2.20
CA GLY A 313 -16.59 -23.37 3.00
C GLY A 313 -17.88 -23.34 3.80
N VAL A 314 -18.71 -24.37 3.63
CA VAL A 314 -19.94 -24.62 4.39
C VAL A 314 -19.61 -25.38 5.66
#